data_AF-A0A9W9NYD7-F1
#
_entry.id   AF-A0A9W9NYD7-F1
#
_cell.length_a   1.000
_cell.length_b   1.000
_cell.length_c   1.000
_cell.angle_alpha   90.00
_cell.angle_beta   90.00
_cell.angle_gamma   90.00
#
_symmetry.space_group_name_H-M   'P 1'
#
loop_
_entity.id
_entity.type
_entity.pdbx_description
1 polymer ?
#
loop_
_entity_poly.entity_id
_entity_poly.type
_entity_poly.pdbx_seq_one_letter_code
_entity_poly.pdbx_strand_id
1 'polypeptide(L)'
;MKLLTQVVTVFFFGVGALADLQEPKTCLREPNDPPQALKITEVVVWVNENGQPIRTETVHDAVTAKPKELVSSPRVRKTEDNRARIDFFKKLRVHTTVQTFEQSLATATASVIAEPQEPTTPEPHITVDRVQPKAHLKPDLHPHPHPHPHLHPQPHHPDPHPHHLKPHKSSRQFGVSYSPYNADRSCRSQEQVDKDLDQLSQYSYVRIYGTDCDQTKTVARAARKHNMQVFAGVYDLSDFPSSLDAFKAAALDPNGQEDWSVFHTIAIGNELVNGGHSTPGEVTGAVQQARNILRSQGYTGPVVTVDTFSVLLKHPELCTVSDYCAANCHAFFDATAQPHNAGPYVLEQAHSVSAAAGGKRTIITESGWPHAGQANGAAVPSAENQKIAVESLRRSFAQKGDGLVLFTAFDDKWKDDNRWTFNAERFWGMYTR
;
A
#
# COMPACT_ATOMS: atom_id res chain seq x y z
N MET A 1 -15.63 -27.34 -32.28
CA MET A 1 -16.63 -27.02 -31.24
C MET A 1 -16.72 -28.18 -30.26
N LYS A 2 -16.21 -28.03 -29.04
CA LYS A 2 -16.49 -28.91 -27.90
C LYS A 2 -16.91 -28.01 -26.74
N LEU A 3 -18.11 -28.26 -26.23
CA LEU A 3 -18.68 -27.60 -25.07
C LEU A 3 -18.06 -28.25 -23.82
N LEU A 4 -17.37 -27.49 -22.98
CA LEU A 4 -16.99 -27.91 -21.63
C LEU A 4 -17.45 -26.83 -20.66
N THR A 5 -18.55 -27.10 -19.97
CA THR A 5 -19.06 -26.27 -18.88
C THR A 5 -18.50 -26.86 -17.58
N GLN A 6 -17.55 -26.17 -16.94
CA GLN A 6 -17.17 -26.45 -15.56
C GLN A 6 -17.83 -25.41 -14.65
N VAL A 7 -18.70 -25.89 -13.76
CA VAL A 7 -19.25 -25.11 -12.64
C VAL A 7 -18.36 -25.40 -11.44
N VAL A 8 -17.74 -24.35 -10.87
CA VAL A 8 -16.98 -24.45 -9.62
C VAL A 8 -17.86 -23.90 -8.50
N THR A 9 -18.36 -24.79 -7.65
CA THR A 9 -19.07 -24.42 -6.42
C THR A 9 -18.08 -24.40 -5.26
N VAL A 10 -17.87 -23.23 -4.64
CA VAL A 10 -17.03 -23.07 -3.44
C VAL A 10 -17.94 -22.95 -2.22
N PHE A 11 -17.85 -23.91 -1.29
CA PHE A 11 -18.50 -23.83 0.03
C PHE A 11 -17.53 -23.19 1.04
N PHE A 12 -17.93 -22.07 1.64
CA PHE A 12 -17.27 -21.55 2.84
C PHE A 12 -18.04 -21.98 4.09
N PHE A 13 -17.40 -22.77 4.96
CA PHE A 13 -17.85 -22.98 6.33
C PHE A 13 -17.27 -21.87 7.22
N GLY A 14 -18.09 -20.86 7.54
CA GLY A 14 -17.78 -19.86 8.54
C GLY A 14 -18.25 -20.31 9.93
N VAL A 15 -17.32 -20.64 10.82
CA VAL A 15 -17.59 -20.70 12.26
C VAL A 15 -17.37 -19.31 12.82
N GLY A 16 -18.45 -18.55 13.02
CA GLY A 16 -18.45 -17.25 13.67
C GLY A 16 -19.12 -17.35 15.03
N ALA A 17 -18.33 -17.40 16.10
CA ALA A 17 -18.78 -17.02 17.43
C ALA A 17 -18.77 -15.50 17.51
N LEU A 18 -19.96 -14.88 17.55
CA LEU A 18 -20.14 -13.46 17.88
C LEU A 18 -20.81 -13.40 19.25
N ALA A 19 -20.01 -13.06 20.25
CA ALA A 19 -20.49 -12.52 21.50
C ALA A 19 -20.70 -11.02 21.28
N ASP A 20 -21.93 -10.55 21.45
CA ASP A 20 -22.24 -9.12 21.50
C ASP A 20 -22.76 -8.80 22.91
N LEU A 21 -22.05 -7.90 23.57
CA LEU A 21 -22.35 -7.38 24.90
C LEU A 21 -23.18 -6.11 24.72
N GLN A 22 -24.46 -6.18 25.09
CA GLN A 22 -25.24 -4.98 25.43
C GLN A 22 -26.12 -5.27 26.65
N GLU A 23 -26.04 -4.35 27.61
CA GLU A 23 -26.54 -4.42 28.99
C GLU A 23 -28.09 -4.44 29.16
N PRO A 24 -28.63 -4.73 30.36
CA PRO A 24 -29.64 -5.76 30.54
C PRO A 24 -31.06 -5.18 30.54
N LYS A 25 -31.94 -5.79 29.73
CA LYS A 25 -33.38 -5.77 30.00
C LYS A 25 -33.88 -7.21 30.04
N THR A 26 -34.24 -7.60 31.26
CA THR A 26 -35.01 -8.78 31.66
C THR A 26 -35.98 -9.27 30.59
N CYS A 27 -35.84 -10.52 30.15
CA CYS A 27 -36.96 -11.35 29.68
C CYS A 27 -36.63 -12.84 29.90
N LEU A 28 -37.53 -13.52 30.62
CA LEU A 28 -37.70 -14.97 30.58
C LEU A 28 -38.03 -15.36 29.12
N ARG A 29 -37.34 -16.37 28.58
CA ARG A 29 -37.65 -16.96 27.25
C ARG A 29 -38.79 -17.96 27.40
N GLU A 30 -39.82 -17.83 26.57
CA GLU A 30 -40.67 -18.96 26.18
C GLU A 30 -40.09 -19.64 24.92
N PRO A 31 -40.22 -20.97 24.78
CA PRO A 31 -39.67 -21.70 23.65
C PRO A 31 -40.75 -21.89 22.57
N ASN A 32 -40.72 -21.14 21.45
CA ASN A 32 -41.37 -21.51 20.16
C ASN A 32 -41.16 -20.48 19.01
N ASP A 33 -39.96 -19.94 18.80
CA ASP A 33 -39.67 -19.18 17.56
C ASP A 33 -39.03 -20.09 16.49
N PRO A 34 -39.54 -20.11 15.24
CA PRO A 34 -38.94 -20.87 14.15
C PRO A 34 -37.66 -20.19 13.61
N PRO A 35 -36.71 -20.96 13.03
CA PRO A 35 -35.42 -20.42 12.61
C PRO A 35 -35.57 -19.41 11.45
N GLN A 36 -34.90 -18.27 11.56
CA GLN A 36 -34.81 -17.27 10.49
C GLN A 36 -33.99 -17.83 9.32
N ALA A 37 -34.52 -17.70 8.10
CA ALA A 37 -33.86 -18.13 6.87
C ALA A 37 -32.70 -17.18 6.52
N LEU A 38 -31.49 -17.74 6.36
CA LEU A 38 -30.33 -17.02 5.82
C LEU A 38 -30.55 -16.75 4.33
N LYS A 39 -30.48 -15.48 3.90
CA LYS A 39 -30.40 -15.13 2.48
C LYS A 39 -28.98 -15.38 1.99
N ILE A 40 -28.82 -16.32 1.08
CA ILE A 40 -27.57 -16.53 0.35
C ILE A 40 -27.67 -15.72 -0.93
N THR A 41 -26.69 -14.86 -1.16
CA THR A 41 -26.55 -14.08 -2.39
C THR A 41 -25.48 -14.75 -3.24
N GLU A 42 -25.84 -15.27 -4.41
CA GLU A 42 -24.89 -15.89 -5.33
C GLU A 42 -24.41 -14.83 -6.34
N VAL A 43 -23.09 -14.76 -6.52
CA VAL A 43 -22.44 -13.85 -7.47
C VAL A 43 -21.76 -14.68 -8.54
N VAL A 44 -22.17 -14.49 -9.79
CA VAL A 44 -21.63 -15.18 -10.96
C VAL A 44 -20.70 -14.22 -11.69
N VAL A 45 -19.45 -14.63 -11.89
CA VAL A 45 -18.45 -13.89 -12.67
C VAL A 45 -18.17 -14.63 -13.97
N TRP A 46 -18.45 -13.98 -15.09
CA TRP A 46 -18.16 -14.46 -16.44
C TRP A 46 -16.74 -14.06 -16.82
N VAL A 47 -15.95 -15.01 -17.35
CA VAL A 47 -14.58 -14.78 -17.82
C VAL A 47 -14.45 -15.06 -19.32
N ASN A 48 -13.51 -14.40 -19.99
CA ASN A 48 -13.13 -14.70 -21.37
C ASN A 48 -12.21 -15.94 -21.46
N GLU A 49 -11.81 -16.31 -22.67
CA GLU A 49 -10.95 -17.47 -22.94
C GLU A 49 -9.56 -17.37 -22.28
N ASN A 50 -9.14 -16.18 -21.87
CA ASN A 50 -7.89 -15.92 -21.15
C ASN A 50 -8.09 -15.84 -19.62
N GLY A 51 -9.28 -16.16 -19.12
CA GLY A 51 -9.61 -16.12 -17.68
C GLY A 51 -9.85 -14.71 -17.12
N GLN A 52 -9.95 -13.67 -17.97
CA GLN A 52 -10.23 -12.31 -17.49
C GLN A 52 -11.73 -12.08 -17.29
N PRO A 53 -12.16 -11.47 -16.17
CA PRO A 53 -13.56 -11.13 -15.92
C PRO A 53 -14.09 -10.15 -16.96
N ILE A 54 -15.23 -10.47 -17.56
CA ILE A 54 -15.92 -9.62 -18.52
C ILE A 54 -17.28 -9.15 -18.03
N ARG A 55 -17.89 -9.84 -17.06
CA ARG A 55 -19.20 -9.48 -16.51
C ARG A 55 -19.43 -10.12 -15.15
N THR A 56 -20.12 -9.42 -14.26
CA THR A 56 -20.55 -9.97 -12.96
C THR A 56 -22.06 -9.77 -12.80
N GLU A 57 -22.76 -10.79 -12.33
CA GLU A 57 -24.19 -10.74 -12.03
C GLU A 57 -24.46 -11.27 -10.63
N THR A 58 -25.47 -10.70 -9.98
CA THR A 58 -25.94 -11.15 -8.67
C THR A 58 -27.32 -11.78 -8.83
N VAL A 59 -27.41 -13.09 -8.66
CA VAL A 59 -28.68 -13.80 -8.75
C VAL A 59 -29.39 -13.71 -7.41
N HIS A 60 -30.62 -13.20 -7.44
CA HIS A 60 -31.50 -13.17 -6.27
C HIS A 60 -32.51 -14.30 -6.46
N ASP A 61 -32.45 -15.34 -5.64
CA ASP A 61 -33.45 -16.41 -5.69
C ASP A 61 -34.84 -15.86 -5.35
N ALA A 62 -35.73 -15.87 -6.35
CA ALA A 62 -37.15 -15.66 -6.16
C ALA A 62 -37.77 -16.96 -5.59
N VAL A 63 -38.13 -16.95 -4.31
CA VAL A 63 -38.95 -18.01 -3.72
C VAL A 63 -40.31 -18.01 -4.42
N THR A 64 -40.62 -19.09 -5.14
CA THR A 64 -41.92 -19.34 -5.76
C THR A 64 -42.96 -19.71 -4.70
N ALA A 65 -43.84 -18.78 -4.36
CA ALA A 65 -45.05 -19.10 -3.60
C ALA A 65 -46.20 -19.47 -4.57
N LYS A 66 -46.75 -20.68 -4.43
CA LYS A 66 -47.96 -21.13 -5.16
C LYS A 66 -49.17 -20.24 -4.83
N PRO A 67 -50.11 -20.01 -5.76
CA PRO A 67 -51.30 -19.20 -5.49
C PRO A 67 -52.26 -19.93 -4.54
N LYS A 68 -52.70 -19.25 -3.48
CA LYS A 68 -53.84 -19.69 -2.65
C LYS A 68 -55.11 -19.08 -3.22
N GLU A 69 -56.10 -19.93 -3.49
CA GLU A 69 -57.46 -19.56 -3.89
C GLU A 69 -58.09 -18.58 -2.90
N LEU A 70 -58.67 -17.49 -3.43
CA LEU A 70 -59.47 -16.55 -2.64
C LEU A 70 -60.91 -17.08 -2.57
N VAL A 71 -61.29 -17.60 -1.40
CA VAL A 71 -62.67 -17.91 -1.04
C VAL A 71 -63.41 -16.62 -0.73
N SER A 72 -64.66 -16.55 -1.18
CA SER A 72 -65.55 -15.39 -1.16
C SER A 72 -66.31 -15.20 0.16
N SER A 73 -66.78 -13.95 0.34
CA SER A 73 -67.98 -13.49 1.08
C SER A 73 -67.75 -12.87 2.49
N PRO A 74 -68.65 -12.01 3.03
CA PRO A 74 -69.74 -11.24 2.40
C PRO A 74 -69.73 -9.72 2.72
N ARG A 75 -70.61 -9.03 1.99
CA ARG A 75 -70.98 -7.60 1.98
C ARG A 75 -71.83 -7.20 3.21
N VAL A 76 -71.51 -6.10 3.93
CA VAL A 76 -72.48 -5.31 4.72
C VAL A 76 -72.13 -3.80 4.79
N ARG A 77 -73.09 -3.02 4.26
CA ARG A 77 -73.64 -1.66 4.53
C ARG A 77 -72.79 -0.39 4.74
N LYS A 78 -73.26 0.61 3.99
CA LYS A 78 -73.10 2.07 4.10
C LYS A 78 -73.73 2.65 5.37
N THR A 79 -73.17 3.77 5.84
CA THR A 79 -73.92 4.94 6.33
C THR A 79 -73.20 6.22 5.92
N GLU A 80 -73.99 7.25 5.64
CA GLU A 80 -73.66 8.55 5.04
C GLU A 80 -73.25 9.61 6.09
N ASP A 81 -72.79 10.74 5.54
CA ASP A 81 -73.01 12.12 5.98
C ASP A 81 -71.94 12.82 6.86
N ASN A 82 -71.13 13.70 6.24
CA ASN A 82 -71.40 15.15 6.34
C ASN A 82 -70.51 16.02 5.42
N ARG A 83 -71.12 17.12 4.97
CA ARG A 83 -70.73 18.07 3.91
C ARG A 83 -69.87 19.26 4.40
N ALA A 84 -69.27 19.95 3.41
CA ALA A 84 -68.78 21.36 3.35
C ALA A 84 -67.28 21.57 3.65
N ARG A 85 -66.44 22.31 2.89
CA ARG A 85 -66.56 23.45 1.94
C ARG A 85 -65.39 23.37 0.91
N ILE A 86 -65.62 23.36 -0.41
CA ILE A 86 -65.48 24.44 -1.43
C ILE A 86 -64.12 25.18 -1.50
N ASP A 87 -63.37 24.81 -2.56
CA ASP A 87 -62.55 25.58 -3.52
C ASP A 87 -61.90 26.93 -3.14
N PHE A 88 -60.57 26.98 -3.31
CA PHE A 88 -59.89 28.18 -3.81
C PHE A 88 -58.68 27.83 -4.71
N PHE A 89 -58.90 28.00 -6.01
CA PHE A 89 -57.96 28.25 -7.12
C PHE A 89 -56.83 27.26 -7.49
N LYS A 90 -57.13 26.49 -8.55
CA LYS A 90 -56.25 26.25 -9.71
C LYS A 90 -55.57 27.54 -10.19
N LYS A 91 -54.25 27.50 -10.36
CA LYS A 91 -53.52 27.84 -11.61
C LYS A 91 -52.02 27.75 -11.35
N LEU A 92 -51.37 26.75 -11.94
CA LEU A 92 -50.12 26.94 -12.68
C LEU A 92 -49.98 25.76 -13.64
N ARG A 93 -50.16 26.03 -14.94
CA ARG A 93 -49.74 25.15 -16.03
C ARG A 93 -48.24 25.35 -16.19
N VAL A 94 -47.46 24.29 -16.15
CA VAL A 94 -46.10 24.30 -16.70
C VAL A 94 -46.12 23.47 -17.97
N HIS A 95 -45.76 24.11 -19.08
CA HIS A 95 -45.62 23.52 -20.40
C HIS A 95 -44.43 22.55 -20.41
N THR A 96 -44.66 21.34 -20.87
CA THR A 96 -43.60 20.41 -21.30
C THR A 96 -43.22 20.79 -22.73
N THR A 97 -42.01 21.32 -22.93
CA THR A 97 -41.39 21.47 -24.25
C THR A 97 -40.32 20.40 -24.39
N VAL A 98 -40.55 19.45 -25.29
CA VAL A 98 -39.55 18.49 -25.77
C VAL A 98 -38.73 19.21 -26.83
N GLN A 99 -37.43 19.40 -26.60
CA GLN A 99 -36.48 19.80 -27.65
C GLN A 99 -35.72 18.56 -28.12
N THR A 100 -36.02 18.17 -29.35
CA THR A 100 -35.22 17.27 -30.18
C THR A 100 -33.94 17.98 -30.60
N PHE A 101 -32.78 17.40 -30.29
CA PHE A 101 -31.50 17.77 -30.90
C PHE A 101 -31.25 16.88 -32.11
N GLU A 102 -31.33 17.47 -33.31
CA GLU A 102 -30.78 16.89 -34.53
C GLU A 102 -29.26 17.11 -34.55
N GLN A 103 -28.50 16.03 -34.71
CA GLN A 103 -27.05 16.07 -34.85
C GLN A 103 -26.73 16.13 -36.35
N SER A 104 -26.24 17.29 -36.82
CA SER A 104 -25.73 17.47 -38.17
C SER A 104 -24.37 16.79 -38.31
N LEU A 105 -24.29 15.82 -39.23
CA LEU A 105 -23.06 15.21 -39.71
C LEU A 105 -22.38 16.17 -40.70
N ALA A 106 -21.24 16.73 -40.31
CA ALA A 106 -20.31 17.39 -41.23
C ALA A 106 -19.28 16.36 -41.73
N THR A 107 -19.32 16.15 -43.04
CA THR A 107 -18.40 15.34 -43.84
C THR A 107 -17.01 16.00 -43.87
N ALA A 108 -16.00 15.33 -43.32
CA ALA A 108 -14.60 15.67 -43.55
C ALA A 108 -13.98 14.65 -44.51
N THR A 109 -13.50 15.16 -45.63
CA THR A 109 -12.78 14.48 -46.70
C THR A 109 -11.46 13.90 -46.21
N ALA A 110 -11.26 12.59 -46.38
CA ALA A 110 -9.97 11.93 -46.19
C ALA A 110 -9.10 12.09 -47.45
N SER A 111 -7.97 12.79 -47.32
CA SER A 111 -6.89 12.75 -48.31
C SER A 111 -6.03 11.50 -48.08
N VAL A 112 -5.83 10.75 -49.15
CA VAL A 112 -4.93 9.60 -49.27
C VAL A 112 -3.49 10.09 -49.17
N ILE A 113 -2.73 9.58 -48.21
CA ILE A 113 -1.27 9.69 -48.17
C ILE A 113 -0.71 8.27 -48.16
N ALA A 114 0.20 8.04 -49.11
CA ALA A 114 0.79 6.76 -49.45
C ALA A 114 1.74 6.22 -48.36
N GLU A 115 1.73 4.91 -48.26
CA GLU A 115 2.55 4.02 -47.44
C GLU A 115 4.01 3.99 -47.95
N PRO A 116 5.04 4.14 -47.09
CA PRO A 116 6.42 3.85 -47.45
C PRO A 116 6.73 2.37 -47.28
N GLN A 117 7.23 1.75 -48.35
CA GLN A 117 7.66 0.36 -48.44
C GLN A 117 8.89 0.06 -47.56
N GLU A 118 8.89 -1.14 -46.96
CA GLU A 118 10.07 -1.77 -46.37
C GLU A 118 11.11 -2.15 -47.44
N PRO A 119 12.43 -1.95 -47.19
CA PRO A 119 13.46 -2.50 -48.04
C PRO A 119 13.84 -3.93 -47.61
N THR A 120 13.60 -4.88 -48.51
CA THR A 120 14.12 -6.26 -48.51
C THR A 120 15.56 -6.32 -49.03
N THR A 121 16.49 -7.01 -48.34
CA THR A 121 17.63 -7.77 -48.94
C THR A 121 18.33 -8.69 -47.90
N PRO A 122 19.18 -9.67 -48.29
CA PRO A 122 18.89 -11.10 -48.23
C PRO A 122 19.73 -11.92 -47.22
N GLU A 123 19.28 -13.15 -46.92
CA GLU A 123 20.04 -14.18 -46.17
C GLU A 123 21.33 -14.63 -46.89
N PRO A 124 22.34 -15.09 -46.11
CA PRO A 124 23.24 -16.13 -46.57
C PRO A 124 23.06 -17.44 -45.79
N HIS A 125 23.11 -18.53 -46.54
CA HIS A 125 23.10 -19.92 -46.10
C HIS A 125 24.44 -20.38 -45.46
N ILE A 126 24.29 -21.17 -44.38
CA ILE A 126 24.97 -22.43 -44.02
C ILE A 126 26.48 -22.42 -43.73
N THR A 127 26.86 -22.77 -42.49
CA THR A 127 27.56 -24.04 -42.20
C THR A 127 27.47 -24.42 -40.72
N VAL A 128 26.94 -25.62 -40.48
CA VAL A 128 26.88 -26.30 -39.18
C VAL A 128 28.09 -27.21 -39.10
N ASP A 129 28.97 -26.99 -38.13
CA ASP A 129 29.98 -27.98 -37.76
C ASP A 129 29.65 -28.63 -36.41
N ARG A 130 29.80 -29.95 -36.44
CA ARG A 130 29.31 -30.95 -35.51
C ARG A 130 30.43 -31.33 -34.55
N VAL A 131 30.19 -31.23 -33.24
CA VAL A 131 30.95 -31.99 -32.24
C VAL A 131 29.99 -32.65 -31.25
N GLN A 132 30.15 -33.97 -31.11
CA GLN A 132 29.33 -34.89 -30.30
C GLN A 132 29.73 -34.94 -28.82
N PRO A 133 28.88 -35.52 -27.94
CA PRO A 133 28.97 -35.42 -26.47
C PRO A 133 29.57 -36.67 -25.79
N LYS A 134 30.13 -36.49 -24.58
CA LYS A 134 30.39 -37.52 -23.54
C LYS A 134 30.49 -36.81 -22.17
N ALA A 135 30.08 -37.33 -21.01
CA ALA A 135 29.33 -38.52 -20.61
C ALA A 135 28.80 -38.30 -19.17
N HIS A 136 27.70 -38.98 -18.82
CA HIS A 136 27.08 -39.07 -17.50
C HIS A 136 27.93 -39.86 -16.49
N LEU A 137 27.88 -39.47 -15.20
CA LEU A 137 28.07 -40.38 -14.06
C LEU A 137 27.14 -40.00 -12.88
N LYS A 138 26.44 -41.01 -12.37
CA LYS A 138 25.76 -41.17 -11.05
C LYS A 138 25.83 -42.69 -10.72
N PRO A 139 25.40 -43.16 -9.54
CA PRO A 139 25.85 -42.90 -8.15
C PRO A 139 26.29 -44.22 -7.47
N ASP A 140 26.97 -44.19 -6.32
CA ASP A 140 27.21 -45.41 -5.52
C ASP A 140 26.84 -45.24 -4.03
N LEU A 141 26.31 -46.32 -3.47
CA LEU A 141 25.65 -46.49 -2.16
C LEU A 141 26.49 -47.39 -1.22
N HIS A 142 26.54 -46.98 0.07
CA HIS A 142 26.69 -47.76 1.32
C HIS A 142 28.06 -48.39 1.72
N PRO A 143 28.30 -48.78 3.01
CA PRO A 143 27.57 -48.57 4.29
C PRO A 143 28.42 -48.03 5.48
N HIS A 144 27.77 -47.69 6.61
CA HIS A 144 28.36 -47.28 7.91
C HIS A 144 29.13 -48.39 8.65
N PRO A 145 29.99 -48.02 9.64
CA PRO A 145 29.61 -48.27 11.05
C PRO A 145 29.98 -47.13 12.05
N HIS A 146 29.18 -46.99 13.12
CA HIS A 146 29.42 -46.13 14.30
C HIS A 146 30.46 -46.75 15.27
N PRO A 147 31.07 -45.96 16.18
CA PRO A 147 30.46 -45.70 17.50
C PRO A 147 30.60 -44.25 18.03
N HIS A 148 29.59 -43.78 18.77
CA HIS A 148 29.60 -42.60 19.68
C HIS A 148 30.56 -42.84 20.89
N PRO A 149 30.86 -41.88 21.81
CA PRO A 149 30.16 -40.61 22.12
C PRO A 149 31.07 -39.39 22.47
N HIS A 150 30.39 -38.25 22.68
CA HIS A 150 30.75 -37.08 23.51
C HIS A 150 31.15 -35.75 22.84
N LEU A 151 30.42 -34.72 23.30
CA LEU A 151 30.75 -33.28 23.36
C LEU A 151 30.76 -32.52 22.04
N HIS A 152 29.60 -31.95 21.68
CA HIS A 152 29.53 -30.83 20.74
C HIS A 152 30.05 -29.54 21.42
N PRO A 153 31.05 -28.86 20.85
CA PRO A 153 31.31 -27.45 21.14
C PRO A 153 30.16 -26.60 20.58
N GLN A 154 29.73 -25.60 21.34
CA GLN A 154 28.77 -24.61 20.86
C GLN A 154 29.30 -23.89 19.60
N PRO A 155 28.44 -23.64 18.60
CA PRO A 155 28.80 -22.75 17.50
C PRO A 155 28.90 -21.31 18.04
N HIS A 156 30.07 -20.72 17.83
CA HIS A 156 30.38 -19.33 18.12
C HIS A 156 29.39 -18.39 17.41
N HIS A 157 28.66 -17.61 18.19
CA HIS A 157 27.94 -16.43 17.72
C HIS A 157 28.95 -15.37 17.25
N PRO A 158 28.79 -14.76 16.06
CA PRO A 158 29.42 -13.48 15.77
C PRO A 158 28.58 -12.35 16.38
N ASP A 159 29.23 -11.61 17.28
CA ASP A 159 29.00 -10.28 17.87
C ASP A 159 27.58 -9.70 18.09
N PRO A 160 27.34 -9.09 19.29
CA PRO A 160 26.22 -8.20 19.49
C PRO A 160 26.48 -6.88 18.73
N HIS A 161 25.59 -6.53 17.80
CA HIS A 161 25.60 -5.23 17.13
C HIS A 161 25.76 -4.10 18.15
N PRO A 162 26.75 -3.19 17.99
CA PRO A 162 26.89 -2.05 18.88
C PRO A 162 25.67 -1.14 18.69
N HIS A 163 24.88 -0.99 19.75
CA HIS A 163 23.95 0.12 19.90
C HIS A 163 24.76 1.43 19.97
N HIS A 164 25.15 1.95 18.80
CA HIS A 164 25.84 3.23 18.68
C HIS A 164 25.04 4.20 17.80
N LEU A 165 23.74 4.29 18.06
CA LEU A 165 23.10 5.60 17.97
C LEU A 165 23.26 6.21 19.37
N LYS A 166 24.17 7.18 19.52
CA LYS A 166 24.19 8.01 20.72
C LYS A 166 22.77 8.57 20.89
N PRO A 167 22.11 8.42 22.04
CA PRO A 167 20.79 8.98 22.23
C PRO A 167 20.97 10.49 22.24
N HIS A 168 20.70 11.15 21.11
CA HIS A 168 20.26 12.52 21.16
C HIS A 168 18.99 12.47 22.03
N LYS A 169 19.07 13.04 23.24
CA LYS A 169 17.91 13.33 24.09
C LYS A 169 17.06 14.39 23.40
N SER A 170 16.54 14.05 22.24
CA SER A 170 15.46 14.76 21.60
C SER A 170 14.18 14.25 22.25
N SER A 171 13.40 15.15 22.83
CA SER A 171 12.02 14.83 23.23
C SER A 171 11.12 14.60 22.01
N ARG A 172 11.62 14.87 20.80
CA ARG A 172 10.93 14.60 19.54
C ARG A 172 10.85 13.09 19.33
N GLN A 173 9.72 12.66 18.79
CA GLN A 173 9.44 11.28 18.46
C GLN A 173 9.00 11.18 17.01
N PHE A 174 9.14 9.99 16.43
CA PHE A 174 8.70 9.66 15.07
C PHE A 174 9.44 10.41 13.96
N GLY A 175 9.37 9.85 12.77
CA GLY A 175 9.64 10.54 11.53
C GLY A 175 8.36 11.01 10.85
N VAL A 176 8.52 11.80 9.80
CA VAL A 176 7.43 12.16 8.88
C VAL A 176 7.93 12.07 7.44
N SER A 177 7.14 11.50 6.54
CA SER A 177 7.46 11.52 5.11
C SER A 177 7.23 12.91 4.51
N TYR A 178 8.05 13.28 3.54
CA TYR A 178 8.01 14.56 2.86
C TYR A 178 8.46 14.42 1.40
N SER A 179 7.68 15.00 0.49
CA SER A 179 7.99 15.02 -0.94
C SER A 179 8.13 16.48 -1.40
N PRO A 180 9.34 16.95 -1.76
CA PRO A 180 9.61 18.34 -2.13
C PRO A 180 9.24 18.65 -3.59
N TYR A 181 8.03 18.27 -3.99
CA TYR A 181 7.46 18.59 -5.30
C TYR A 181 6.31 19.58 -5.16
N ASN A 182 6.15 20.44 -6.16
CA ASN A 182 4.93 21.21 -6.37
C ASN A 182 3.82 20.31 -6.94
N ALA A 183 2.60 20.83 -7.00
CA ALA A 183 1.44 20.08 -7.51
C ALA A 183 1.57 19.68 -8.99
N ASP A 184 2.35 20.43 -9.77
CA ASP A 184 2.68 20.16 -11.17
C ASP A 184 3.91 19.25 -11.33
N ARG A 185 4.38 18.64 -10.24
CA ARG A 185 5.57 17.78 -10.16
C ARG A 185 6.90 18.51 -10.38
N SER A 186 6.90 19.84 -10.51
CA SER A 186 8.13 20.63 -10.53
C SER A 186 8.83 20.60 -9.17
N CYS A 187 10.15 20.74 -9.18
CA CYS A 187 10.97 20.73 -7.98
C CYS A 187 10.68 21.96 -7.10
N ARG A 188 10.66 21.77 -5.77
CA ARG A 188 10.63 22.90 -4.83
C ARG A 188 11.99 23.58 -4.70
N SER A 189 11.96 24.90 -4.52
CA SER A 189 13.17 25.69 -4.21
C SER A 189 13.62 25.48 -2.77
N GLN A 190 14.86 25.86 -2.45
CA GLN A 190 15.39 25.81 -1.07
C GLN A 190 14.49 26.59 -0.11
N GLU A 191 14.01 27.78 -0.48
CA GLU A 191 13.16 28.62 0.36
C GLU A 191 11.79 27.98 0.61
N GLN A 192 11.27 27.23 -0.35
CA GLN A 192 10.02 26.48 -0.18
C GLN A 192 10.23 25.28 0.76
N VAL A 193 11.33 24.54 0.58
CA VAL A 193 11.70 23.42 1.47
C VAL A 193 11.94 23.91 2.90
N ASP A 194 12.60 25.06 3.08
CA ASP A 194 12.81 25.67 4.40
C ASP A 194 11.47 25.97 5.09
N LYS A 195 10.54 26.63 4.40
CA LYS A 195 9.19 26.94 4.93
C LYS A 195 8.39 25.70 5.29
N ASP A 196 8.53 24.64 4.51
CA ASP A 196 7.88 23.36 4.82
C ASP A 196 8.46 22.76 6.09
N LEU A 197 9.80 22.70 6.21
CA LEU A 197 10.47 22.08 7.35
C LEU A 197 10.33 22.88 8.66
N ASP A 198 10.11 24.20 8.59
CA ASP A 198 9.75 25.02 9.75
C ASP A 198 8.52 24.45 10.49
N GLN A 199 7.54 23.90 9.75
CA GLN A 199 6.31 23.30 10.29
C GLN A 199 6.49 21.87 10.82
N LEU A 200 7.66 21.25 10.58
CA LEU A 200 7.93 19.84 10.89
C LEU A 200 8.91 19.68 12.07
N SER A 201 9.28 20.76 12.74
CA SER A 201 10.29 20.77 13.80
C SER A 201 9.96 19.92 15.06
N GLN A 202 8.72 19.44 15.20
CA GLN A 202 8.32 18.45 16.22
C GLN A 202 8.78 17.01 15.92
N TYR A 203 9.17 16.69 14.69
CA TYR A 203 9.61 15.35 14.31
C TYR A 203 11.11 15.15 14.53
N SER A 204 11.53 13.90 14.73
CA SER A 204 12.95 13.57 14.96
C SER A 204 13.76 13.59 13.67
N TYR A 205 13.13 13.17 12.58
CA TYR A 205 13.70 13.12 11.25
C TYR A 205 12.61 13.24 10.18
N VAL A 206 13.02 13.64 8.98
CA VAL A 206 12.17 13.66 7.79
C VAL A 206 12.59 12.55 6.84
N ARG A 207 11.63 11.84 6.24
CA ARG A 207 11.88 10.84 5.21
C ARG A 207 11.65 11.41 3.82
N ILE A 208 12.63 11.25 2.94
CA ILE A 208 12.56 11.58 1.52
C ILE A 208 12.91 10.35 0.68
N TYR A 209 12.44 10.32 -0.57
CA TYR A 209 12.34 9.09 -1.35
C TYR A 209 13.43 8.91 -2.39
N GLY A 210 13.82 10.00 -3.04
CA GLY A 210 14.71 9.99 -4.19
C GLY A 210 15.86 10.99 -4.06
N THR A 211 16.64 11.05 -5.13
CA THR A 211 17.80 11.93 -5.27
C THR A 211 17.62 12.98 -6.37
N ASP A 212 16.49 12.96 -7.08
CA ASP A 212 16.08 13.96 -8.05
C ASP A 212 15.75 15.30 -7.38
N CYS A 213 15.56 16.35 -8.19
CA CYS A 213 15.25 17.70 -7.71
C CYS A 213 16.25 18.32 -6.70
N ASP A 214 17.51 17.83 -6.65
CA ASP A 214 18.48 18.20 -5.61
C ASP A 214 17.90 18.02 -4.18
N GLN A 215 16.92 17.11 -4.03
CA GLN A 215 16.11 17.02 -2.82
C GLN A 215 16.93 16.59 -1.60
N THR A 216 17.90 15.71 -1.80
CA THR A 216 18.84 15.29 -0.75
C THR A 216 19.58 16.47 -0.15
N LYS A 217 20.08 17.39 -0.99
CA LYS A 217 20.84 18.56 -0.54
C LYS A 217 19.94 19.63 0.07
N THR A 218 18.83 19.96 -0.60
CA THR A 218 17.93 21.01 -0.12
C THR A 218 17.29 20.65 1.21
N VAL A 219 16.86 19.40 1.38
CA VAL A 219 16.28 18.90 2.63
C VAL A 219 17.35 18.74 3.70
N ALA A 220 18.55 18.24 3.38
CA ALA A 220 19.64 18.16 4.37
C ALA A 220 20.05 19.56 4.89
N ARG A 221 20.02 20.60 4.05
CA ARG A 221 20.27 21.99 4.48
C ARG A 221 19.19 22.50 5.42
N ALA A 222 17.93 22.29 5.09
CA ALA A 222 16.80 22.69 5.91
C ALA A 222 16.76 21.91 7.24
N ALA A 223 17.00 20.60 7.22
CA ALA A 223 17.00 19.75 8.40
C ALA A 223 18.04 20.17 9.45
N ARG A 224 19.24 20.59 9.01
CA ARG A 224 20.29 21.14 9.90
C ARG A 224 19.82 22.36 10.70
N LYS A 225 18.95 23.23 10.13
CA LYS A 225 18.40 24.41 10.84
C LYS A 225 17.54 24.02 12.05
N HIS A 226 16.98 22.82 12.06
CA HIS A 226 16.08 22.33 13.11
C HIS A 226 16.72 21.27 14.04
N ASN A 227 18.01 20.95 13.85
CA ASN A 227 18.64 19.78 14.46
C ASN A 227 17.81 18.51 14.19
N MET A 228 17.34 18.37 12.96
CA MET A 228 16.58 17.23 12.47
C MET A 228 17.46 16.42 11.52
N GLN A 229 17.29 15.10 11.52
CA GLN A 229 17.99 14.21 10.59
C GLN A 229 17.15 13.88 9.36
N VAL A 230 17.77 13.30 8.34
CA VAL A 230 17.11 12.88 7.10
C VAL A 230 17.20 11.37 6.94
N PHE A 231 16.06 10.70 6.83
CA PHE A 231 15.98 9.35 6.25
C PHE A 231 15.88 9.53 4.74
N ALA A 232 17.02 9.42 4.05
CA ALA A 232 17.10 9.64 2.61
C ALA A 232 16.98 8.32 1.83
N GLY A 233 16.47 8.38 0.60
CA GLY A 233 16.24 7.20 -0.23
C GLY A 233 16.83 7.37 -1.64
N VAL A 234 17.28 6.26 -2.19
CA VAL A 234 17.33 6.03 -3.64
C VAL A 234 16.02 5.32 -3.99
N TYR A 235 15.16 5.96 -4.78
CA TYR A 235 13.80 5.45 -5.02
C TYR A 235 13.80 4.12 -5.79
N ASP A 236 14.57 4.06 -6.88
CA ASP A 236 14.74 2.89 -7.74
C ASP A 236 16.21 2.68 -8.16
N LEU A 237 16.48 1.59 -8.88
CA LEU A 237 17.85 1.19 -9.25
C LEU A 237 18.28 1.64 -10.64
N SER A 238 17.51 2.50 -11.33
CA SER A 238 17.80 2.89 -12.71
C SER A 238 19.15 3.62 -12.86
N ASP A 239 19.43 4.56 -11.96
CA ASP A 239 20.69 5.33 -11.90
C ASP A 239 21.67 4.81 -10.83
N PHE A 240 21.44 3.60 -10.30
CA PHE A 240 22.30 3.00 -9.29
C PHE A 240 23.58 2.42 -9.93
N PRO A 241 24.79 2.60 -9.36
CA PRO A 241 25.08 3.22 -8.05
C PRO A 241 25.35 4.74 -8.08
N SER A 242 25.30 5.39 -9.24
CA SER A 242 25.63 6.82 -9.39
C SER A 242 24.74 7.73 -8.53
N SER A 243 23.49 7.34 -8.28
CA SER A 243 22.57 8.07 -7.39
C SER A 243 23.12 8.27 -5.96
N LEU A 244 24.07 7.44 -5.50
CA LEU A 244 24.70 7.59 -4.18
C LEU A 244 25.53 8.87 -4.04
N ASP A 245 26.02 9.45 -5.14
CA ASP A 245 26.82 10.69 -5.13
C ASP A 245 26.03 11.87 -4.55
N ALA A 246 24.70 11.85 -4.66
CA ALA A 246 23.83 12.87 -4.10
C ALA A 246 23.92 12.92 -2.55
N PHE A 247 24.15 11.78 -1.89
CA PHE A 247 24.31 11.75 -0.43
C PHE A 247 25.67 12.32 0.00
N LYS A 248 26.74 12.00 -0.73
CA LYS A 248 28.06 12.58 -0.48
C LYS A 248 28.02 14.11 -0.65
N ALA A 249 27.36 14.60 -1.69
CA ALA A 249 27.17 16.03 -1.89
C ALA A 249 26.36 16.69 -0.76
N ALA A 250 25.30 16.04 -0.28
CA ALA A 250 24.44 16.54 0.80
C ALA A 250 25.07 16.41 2.21
N ALA A 251 26.05 15.52 2.39
CA ALA A 251 26.83 15.39 3.61
C ALA A 251 27.73 16.62 3.84
N LEU A 252 28.05 17.41 2.82
CA LEU A 252 28.78 18.66 3.01
C LEU A 252 27.89 19.71 3.69
N ASP A 253 28.35 20.21 4.84
CA ASP A 253 27.71 21.33 5.55
C ASP A 253 27.90 22.65 4.77
N PRO A 254 27.24 23.75 5.19
CA PRO A 254 27.40 25.05 4.53
C PRO A 254 28.83 25.61 4.50
N ASN A 255 29.73 25.10 5.35
CA ASN A 255 31.14 25.47 5.40
C ASN A 255 32.03 24.52 4.56
N GLY A 256 31.44 23.55 3.87
CA GLY A 256 32.14 22.55 3.07
C GLY A 256 32.80 21.44 3.90
N GLN A 257 32.44 21.28 5.17
CA GLN A 257 32.91 20.18 6.01
C GLN A 257 32.00 18.96 5.86
N GLU A 258 32.59 17.77 5.83
CA GLU A 258 31.81 16.53 5.81
C GLU A 258 31.10 16.31 7.15
N ASP A 259 29.77 16.21 7.08
CA ASP A 259 28.87 15.94 8.19
C ASP A 259 27.82 14.90 7.76
N TRP A 260 28.18 13.64 7.91
CA TRP A 260 27.29 12.50 7.69
C TRP A 260 26.21 12.34 8.77
N SER A 261 26.31 13.07 9.90
CA SER A 261 25.34 12.97 11.00
C SER A 261 23.98 13.55 10.65
N VAL A 262 23.89 14.34 9.57
CA VAL A 262 22.63 14.82 9.00
C VAL A 262 21.71 13.67 8.57
N PHE A 263 22.27 12.49 8.22
CA PHE A 263 21.48 11.34 7.80
C PHE A 263 21.13 10.44 8.99
N HIS A 264 19.83 10.19 9.18
CA HIS A 264 19.32 9.16 10.07
C HIS A 264 19.58 7.77 9.48
N THR A 265 19.21 7.59 8.20
CA THR A 265 19.31 6.33 7.44
C THR A 265 19.40 6.64 5.95
N ILE A 266 20.06 5.77 5.19
CA ILE A 266 20.00 5.75 3.72
C ILE A 266 19.27 4.46 3.26
N ALA A 267 18.15 4.60 2.56
CA ALA A 267 17.42 3.51 1.92
C ALA A 267 17.83 3.30 0.47
N ILE A 268 17.91 2.03 0.07
CA ILE A 268 18.16 1.59 -1.30
C ILE A 268 16.90 0.88 -1.80
N GLY A 269 16.15 1.57 -2.65
CA GLY A 269 14.85 1.14 -3.15
C GLY A 269 13.70 1.48 -2.22
N ASN A 270 12.53 1.72 -2.82
CA ASN A 270 11.24 1.77 -2.15
C ASN A 270 10.24 0.86 -2.87
N GLU A 271 9.83 -0.22 -2.20
CA GLU A 271 8.83 -1.18 -2.69
C GLU A 271 9.17 -1.82 -4.05
N LEU A 272 10.45 -2.05 -4.31
CA LEU A 272 10.91 -2.60 -5.59
C LEU A 272 10.41 -4.03 -5.84
N VAL A 273 10.27 -4.83 -4.78
CA VAL A 273 9.77 -6.20 -4.89
C VAL A 273 8.24 -6.20 -4.93
N ASN A 274 7.57 -5.39 -4.09
CA ASN A 274 6.10 -5.23 -4.15
C ASN A 274 5.63 -4.73 -5.52
N GLY A 275 6.33 -3.74 -6.10
CA GLY A 275 6.05 -3.19 -7.42
C GLY A 275 6.45 -4.11 -8.58
N GLY A 276 7.13 -5.24 -8.32
CA GLY A 276 7.61 -6.16 -9.35
C GLY A 276 8.73 -5.60 -10.23
N HIS A 277 9.41 -4.54 -9.79
CA HIS A 277 10.52 -3.90 -10.50
C HIS A 277 11.86 -4.60 -10.31
N SER A 278 12.01 -5.34 -9.20
CA SER A 278 13.23 -6.09 -8.92
C SER A 278 12.92 -7.35 -8.10
N THR A 279 13.77 -8.35 -8.25
CA THR A 279 13.77 -9.55 -7.41
C THR A 279 14.40 -9.25 -6.04
N PRO A 280 14.08 -10.04 -5.00
CA PRO A 280 14.76 -9.90 -3.70
C PRO A 280 16.29 -10.01 -3.80
N GLY A 281 16.80 -10.86 -4.68
CA GLY A 281 18.24 -11.03 -4.93
C GLY A 281 18.90 -9.76 -5.46
N GLU A 282 18.28 -9.10 -6.44
CA GLU A 282 18.80 -7.83 -6.98
C GLU A 282 18.81 -6.73 -5.92
N VAL A 283 17.73 -6.62 -5.13
CA VAL A 283 17.65 -5.63 -4.05
C VAL A 283 18.71 -5.88 -2.97
N THR A 284 18.88 -7.13 -2.52
CA THR A 284 19.92 -7.45 -1.51
C THR A 284 21.33 -7.17 -2.03
N GLY A 285 21.60 -7.47 -3.31
CA GLY A 285 22.86 -7.12 -3.98
C GLY A 285 23.11 -5.62 -4.00
N ALA A 286 22.10 -4.82 -4.36
CA ALA A 286 22.18 -3.37 -4.38
C ALA A 286 22.44 -2.79 -2.98
N VAL A 287 21.76 -3.27 -1.94
CA VAL A 287 22.00 -2.85 -0.55
C VAL A 287 23.44 -3.11 -0.13
N GLN A 288 23.99 -4.29 -0.43
CA GLN A 288 25.37 -4.62 -0.06
C GLN A 288 26.38 -3.75 -0.82
N GLN A 289 26.17 -3.52 -2.12
CA GLN A 289 27.01 -2.64 -2.93
C GLN A 289 26.97 -1.20 -2.41
N ALA A 290 25.76 -0.68 -2.12
CA ALA A 290 25.57 0.66 -1.59
C ALA A 290 26.27 0.83 -0.23
N ARG A 291 26.11 -0.16 0.67
CA ARG A 291 26.78 -0.16 1.98
C ARG A 291 28.28 -0.03 1.81
N ASN A 292 28.91 -0.80 0.93
CA ASN A 292 30.35 -0.74 0.70
C ASN A 292 30.81 0.64 0.18
N ILE A 293 30.08 1.20 -0.78
CA ILE A 293 30.37 2.53 -1.35
C ILE A 293 30.21 3.63 -0.28
N LEU A 294 29.09 3.63 0.44
CA LEU A 294 28.81 4.64 1.47
C LEU A 294 29.83 4.58 2.61
N ARG A 295 30.26 3.39 3.01
CA ARG A 295 31.31 3.21 4.03
C ARG A 295 32.66 3.74 3.55
N SER A 296 33.03 3.55 2.28
CA SER A 296 34.27 4.11 1.72
C SER A 296 34.23 5.64 1.58
N GLN A 297 33.03 6.22 1.53
CA GLN A 297 32.79 7.67 1.56
C GLN A 297 32.69 8.26 2.98
N GLY A 298 32.78 7.44 4.03
CA GLY A 298 32.76 7.88 5.44
C GLY A 298 31.40 7.78 6.13
N TYR A 299 30.32 7.41 5.44
CA TYR A 299 29.03 7.18 6.08
C TYR A 299 29.06 5.88 6.91
N THR A 300 28.80 5.98 8.21
CA THR A 300 28.76 4.83 9.13
C THR A 300 27.36 4.50 9.64
N GLY A 301 26.34 5.27 9.23
CA GLY A 301 24.96 5.08 9.66
C GLY A 301 24.22 3.93 8.95
N PRO A 302 22.95 3.69 9.31
CA PRO A 302 22.13 2.61 8.77
C PRO A 302 21.92 2.69 7.25
N VAL A 303 22.05 1.53 6.61
CA VAL A 303 21.72 1.26 5.20
C VAL A 303 20.68 0.14 5.18
N VAL A 304 19.55 0.40 4.55
CA VAL A 304 18.40 -0.51 4.49
C VAL A 304 17.80 -0.56 3.10
N THR A 305 16.90 -1.50 2.85
CA THR A 305 15.90 -1.42 1.78
C THR A 305 14.51 -1.31 2.40
N VAL A 306 13.61 -0.59 1.74
CA VAL A 306 12.22 -0.42 2.19
C VAL A 306 11.30 -1.20 1.27
N ASP A 307 10.41 -2.01 1.84
CA ASP A 307 9.33 -2.65 1.11
C ASP A 307 8.08 -2.78 1.99
N THR A 308 6.97 -3.27 1.44
CA THR A 308 5.75 -3.53 2.21
C THR A 308 5.98 -4.61 3.27
N PHE A 309 5.28 -4.51 4.40
CA PHE A 309 5.37 -5.52 5.46
C PHE A 309 5.09 -6.96 4.95
N SER A 310 4.16 -7.11 4.00
CA SER A 310 3.79 -8.40 3.41
C SER A 310 4.92 -8.99 2.58
N VAL A 311 5.65 -8.17 1.82
CA VAL A 311 6.86 -8.61 1.12
C VAL A 311 7.94 -9.02 2.11
N LEU A 312 8.19 -8.23 3.16
CA LEU A 312 9.23 -8.56 4.14
C LEU A 312 8.94 -9.85 4.92
N LEU A 313 7.66 -10.18 5.17
CA LEU A 313 7.25 -11.46 5.74
C LEU A 313 7.57 -12.65 4.82
N LYS A 314 7.43 -12.46 3.50
CA LYS A 314 7.72 -13.49 2.49
C LYS A 314 9.21 -13.58 2.15
N HIS A 315 9.92 -12.46 2.24
CA HIS A 315 11.30 -12.28 1.85
C HIS A 315 12.14 -11.65 2.99
N PRO A 316 12.30 -12.35 4.13
CA PRO A 316 13.04 -11.83 5.29
C PRO A 316 14.53 -11.61 5.01
N GLU A 317 15.08 -12.07 3.89
CA GLU A 317 16.41 -11.73 3.41
C GLU A 317 16.60 -10.22 3.19
N LEU A 318 15.54 -9.49 2.82
CA LEU A 318 15.55 -8.03 2.67
C LEU A 318 15.78 -7.32 4.00
N CYS A 319 15.19 -7.85 5.07
CA CYS A 319 15.50 -7.45 6.44
C CYS A 319 16.92 -7.85 6.82
N THR A 320 17.36 -9.05 6.45
CA THR A 320 18.65 -9.63 6.86
C THR A 320 19.84 -8.81 6.35
N VAL A 321 19.81 -8.36 5.08
CA VAL A 321 20.85 -7.50 4.49
C VAL A 321 20.84 -6.07 5.04
N SER A 322 19.69 -5.62 5.55
CA SER A 322 19.48 -4.28 6.11
C SER A 322 19.96 -4.18 7.56
N ASP A 323 20.34 -2.99 8.02
CA ASP A 323 20.72 -2.79 9.44
C ASP A 323 19.52 -2.96 10.39
N TYR A 324 18.31 -2.71 9.90
CA TYR A 324 17.05 -3.00 10.56
C TYR A 324 15.98 -3.31 9.49
N CYS A 325 14.86 -3.93 9.87
CA CYS A 325 13.72 -4.11 8.97
C CYS A 325 12.99 -2.78 8.74
N ALA A 326 12.85 -2.34 7.50
CA ALA A 326 12.21 -1.08 7.15
C ALA A 326 10.93 -1.34 6.34
N ALA A 327 9.77 -1.24 7.00
CA ALA A 327 8.50 -1.74 6.46
C ALA A 327 7.48 -0.63 6.21
N ASN A 328 6.94 -0.55 5.00
CA ASN A 328 5.74 0.25 4.73
C ASN A 328 4.49 -0.54 5.16
N CYS A 329 3.61 0.09 5.95
CA CYS A 329 2.41 -0.56 6.46
C CYS A 329 1.30 0.44 6.80
N HIS A 330 0.23 0.44 6.00
CA HIS A 330 -0.96 1.26 6.24
C HIS A 330 -2.15 0.35 6.53
N ALA A 331 -2.82 0.59 7.66
CA ALA A 331 -4.05 -0.11 7.98
C ALA A 331 -5.17 0.15 6.94
N PHE A 332 -5.16 1.31 6.28
CA PHE A 332 -6.15 1.68 5.27
C PHE A 332 -6.31 0.64 4.14
N PHE A 333 -5.23 -0.05 3.76
CA PHE A 333 -5.28 -1.06 2.70
C PHE A 333 -5.87 -2.41 3.14
N ASP A 334 -6.14 -2.60 4.43
CA ASP A 334 -6.98 -3.69 4.92
C ASP A 334 -8.45 -3.25 4.91
N ALA A 335 -9.27 -3.95 4.10
CA ALA A 335 -10.68 -3.63 3.92
C ALA A 335 -11.54 -3.76 5.19
N THR A 336 -11.01 -4.36 6.25
CA THR A 336 -11.68 -4.54 7.54
C THR A 336 -11.24 -3.49 8.57
N ALA A 337 -10.22 -2.68 8.26
CA ALA A 337 -9.62 -1.77 9.22
C ALA A 337 -10.58 -0.65 9.66
N GLN A 338 -10.52 -0.37 10.96
CA GLN A 338 -11.12 0.82 11.56
C GLN A 338 -10.01 1.82 11.91
N PRO A 339 -10.23 3.14 11.79
CA PRO A 339 -9.19 4.14 12.02
C PRO A 339 -8.61 4.06 13.44
N HIS A 340 -9.43 3.80 14.47
CA HIS A 340 -8.94 3.68 15.84
C HIS A 340 -8.01 2.47 16.05
N ASN A 341 -8.06 1.47 15.17
CA ASN A 341 -7.22 0.27 15.22
C ASN A 341 -5.96 0.38 14.34
N ALA A 342 -5.74 1.51 13.64
CA ALA A 342 -4.60 1.67 12.75
C ALA A 342 -3.25 1.47 13.49
N GLY A 343 -3.09 2.06 14.67
CA GLY A 343 -1.89 1.91 15.49
C GLY A 343 -1.62 0.47 15.95
N PRO A 344 -2.56 -0.18 16.66
CA PRO A 344 -2.40 -1.57 17.09
C PRO A 344 -2.12 -2.53 15.93
N TYR A 345 -2.84 -2.40 14.80
CA TYR A 345 -2.61 -3.22 13.62
C TYR A 345 -1.18 -3.09 13.10
N VAL A 346 -0.74 -1.85 12.87
CA VAL A 346 0.59 -1.58 12.29
C VAL A 346 1.72 -2.01 13.24
N LEU A 347 1.53 -1.85 14.55
CA LEU A 347 2.48 -2.34 15.55
C LEU A 347 2.57 -3.88 15.52
N GLU A 348 1.46 -4.58 15.36
CA GLU A 348 1.45 -6.04 15.25
C GLU A 348 2.14 -6.52 13.98
N GLN A 349 1.96 -5.83 12.85
CA GLN A 349 2.71 -6.14 11.63
C GLN A 349 4.22 -5.91 11.81
N ALA A 350 4.62 -4.86 12.54
CA ALA A 350 6.03 -4.63 12.86
C ALA A 350 6.64 -5.79 13.67
N HIS A 351 5.89 -6.32 14.66
CA HIS A 351 6.30 -7.49 15.44
C HIS A 351 6.38 -8.76 14.58
N SER A 352 5.40 -8.97 13.69
CA SER A 352 5.40 -10.12 12.77
C SER A 352 6.61 -10.10 11.84
N VAL A 353 6.92 -8.94 11.25
CA VAL A 353 8.13 -8.74 10.43
C VAL A 353 9.39 -9.00 11.25
N SER A 354 9.45 -8.48 12.48
CA SER A 354 10.59 -8.68 13.38
C SER A 354 10.81 -10.17 13.68
N ALA A 355 9.73 -10.90 14.00
CA ALA A 355 9.77 -12.34 14.28
C ALA A 355 10.24 -13.15 13.06
N ALA A 356 9.73 -12.85 11.87
CA ALA A 356 10.16 -13.48 10.61
C ALA A 356 11.65 -13.22 10.30
N ALA A 357 12.17 -12.07 10.72
CA ALA A 357 13.57 -11.68 10.57
C ALA A 357 14.45 -12.02 11.79
N GLY A 358 14.07 -13.01 12.60
CA GLY A 358 14.88 -13.49 13.72
C GLY A 358 15.00 -12.51 14.89
N GLY A 359 13.96 -11.71 15.13
CA GLY A 359 13.92 -10.69 16.17
C GLY A 359 14.63 -9.38 15.81
N LYS A 360 15.03 -9.21 14.54
CA LYS A 360 15.64 -7.96 14.08
C LYS A 360 14.67 -6.79 14.30
N ARG A 361 15.20 -5.65 14.75
CA ARG A 361 14.41 -4.43 14.96
C ARG A 361 13.66 -4.04 13.69
N THR A 362 12.38 -3.67 13.81
CA THR A 362 11.55 -3.15 12.72
C THR A 362 11.20 -1.69 12.95
N ILE A 363 11.36 -0.87 11.91
CA ILE A 363 10.84 0.50 11.83
C ILE A 363 9.75 0.52 10.77
N ILE A 364 8.59 1.08 11.12
CA ILE A 364 7.54 1.35 10.14
C ILE A 364 7.89 2.64 9.41
N THR A 365 8.21 2.54 8.13
CA THR A 365 8.74 3.63 7.31
C THR A 365 7.70 4.44 6.58
N GLU A 366 6.46 3.93 6.53
CA GLU A 366 5.25 4.66 6.16
C GLU A 366 4.06 4.07 6.88
N SER A 367 3.28 4.93 7.50
CA SER A 367 1.93 4.59 7.94
C SER A 367 1.09 5.85 8.10
N GLY A 368 -0.18 5.77 7.73
CA GLY A 368 -1.08 6.91 7.69
C GLY A 368 -2.49 6.51 7.31
N TRP A 369 -3.33 7.51 7.04
CA TRP A 369 -4.70 7.34 6.61
C TRP A 369 -5.11 8.54 5.73
N PRO A 370 -5.81 8.33 4.61
CA PRO A 370 -6.19 9.43 3.73
C PRO A 370 -7.39 10.20 4.29
N HIS A 371 -7.41 11.52 4.08
CA HIS A 371 -8.52 12.39 4.48
C HIS A 371 -9.63 12.49 3.42
N ALA A 372 -9.38 12.04 2.19
CA ALA A 372 -10.36 11.96 1.10
C ALA A 372 -10.03 10.80 0.14
N GLY A 373 -10.96 10.49 -0.76
CA GLY A 373 -10.88 9.35 -1.68
C GLY A 373 -12.10 8.43 -1.55
N GLN A 374 -11.95 7.18 -1.95
CA GLN A 374 -12.97 6.13 -1.85
C GLN A 374 -12.69 5.20 -0.66
N ALA A 375 -13.75 4.62 -0.11
CA ALA A 375 -13.63 3.63 0.95
C ALA A 375 -13.05 2.31 0.42
N ASN A 376 -12.15 1.71 1.21
CA ASN A 376 -11.74 0.33 1.07
C ASN A 376 -12.51 -0.52 2.10
N GLY A 377 -13.69 -1.01 1.74
CA GLY A 377 -14.56 -1.71 2.69
C GLY A 377 -14.91 -0.81 3.88
N ALA A 378 -14.49 -1.22 5.09
CA ALA A 378 -14.68 -0.50 6.34
C ALA A 378 -13.65 0.63 6.56
N ALA A 379 -12.54 0.64 5.82
CA ALA A 379 -11.54 1.69 5.88
C ALA A 379 -12.02 2.91 5.07
N VAL A 380 -12.66 3.86 5.75
CA VAL A 380 -13.25 5.06 5.14
C VAL A 380 -12.31 6.27 5.26
N PRO A 381 -11.91 6.92 4.15
CA PRO A 381 -11.21 8.21 4.18
C PRO A 381 -12.12 9.33 4.70
N SER A 382 -11.61 10.11 5.65
CA SER A 382 -12.19 11.40 6.06
C SER A 382 -11.17 12.15 6.92
N ALA A 383 -11.29 13.47 7.05
CA ALA A 383 -10.43 14.24 7.95
C ALA A 383 -10.52 13.74 9.41
N GLU A 384 -11.72 13.35 9.86
CA GLU A 384 -11.93 12.79 11.20
C GLU A 384 -11.25 11.43 11.36
N ASN A 385 -11.44 10.52 10.39
CA ASN A 385 -10.81 9.19 10.44
C ASN A 385 -9.29 9.27 10.33
N GLN A 386 -8.76 10.22 9.54
CA GLN A 386 -7.32 10.47 9.47
C GLN A 386 -6.79 10.89 10.84
N LYS A 387 -7.45 11.83 11.51
CA LYS A 387 -7.05 12.27 12.87
C LYS A 387 -7.05 11.09 13.84
N ILE A 388 -8.13 10.31 13.89
CA ILE A 388 -8.25 9.12 14.77
C ILE A 388 -7.13 8.11 14.48
N ALA A 389 -6.85 7.83 13.21
CA ALA A 389 -5.82 6.87 12.82
C ALA A 389 -4.41 7.35 13.17
N VAL A 390 -4.08 8.62 12.91
CA VAL A 390 -2.79 9.21 13.27
C VAL A 390 -2.60 9.24 14.79
N GLU A 391 -3.64 9.56 15.58
CA GLU A 391 -3.58 9.49 17.04
C GLU A 391 -3.43 8.05 17.55
N SER A 392 -4.07 7.08 16.91
CA SER A 392 -3.89 5.66 17.20
C SER A 392 -2.43 5.22 16.97
N LEU A 393 -1.86 5.58 15.81
CA LEU A 393 -0.47 5.30 15.45
C LEU A 393 0.51 5.90 16.46
N ARG A 394 0.36 7.20 16.80
CA ARG A 394 1.21 7.86 17.78
C ARG A 394 1.16 7.18 19.15
N ARG A 395 -0.03 6.79 19.61
CA ARG A 395 -0.19 6.10 20.91
C ARG A 395 0.50 4.74 20.92
N SER A 396 0.30 3.93 19.88
CA SER A 396 0.92 2.59 19.79
C SER A 396 2.44 2.63 19.72
N PHE A 397 3.02 3.68 19.13
CA PHE A 397 4.46 3.84 18.98
C PHE A 397 5.10 4.80 20.00
N ALA A 398 4.36 5.33 20.98
CA ALA A 398 4.82 6.35 21.93
C ALA A 398 6.09 5.98 22.71
N GLN A 399 6.37 4.69 22.90
CA GLN A 399 7.56 4.19 23.60
C GLN A 399 8.61 3.58 22.66
N LYS A 400 8.46 3.78 21.33
CA LYS A 400 9.32 3.20 20.29
C LYS A 400 10.22 4.24 19.60
N GLY A 401 10.22 5.49 20.05
CA GLY A 401 11.12 6.55 19.55
C GLY A 401 10.96 6.81 18.05
N ASP A 402 11.97 6.40 17.28
CA ASP A 402 12.06 6.46 15.81
C ASP A 402 11.44 5.23 15.11
N GLY A 403 10.62 4.43 15.80
CA GLY A 403 10.00 3.23 15.23
C GLY A 403 8.87 3.46 14.22
N LEU A 404 8.49 4.70 13.94
CA LEU A 404 7.36 5.05 13.08
C LEU A 404 7.65 6.33 12.28
N VAL A 405 7.36 6.28 10.98
CA VAL A 405 7.30 7.44 10.08
C VAL A 405 5.85 7.65 9.65
N LEU A 406 5.30 8.82 9.98
CA LEU A 406 3.95 9.18 9.58
C LEU A 406 3.91 9.61 8.12
N PHE A 407 2.99 9.01 7.38
CA PHE A 407 2.76 9.29 5.97
C PHE A 407 1.47 10.12 5.79
N THR A 408 1.53 11.36 5.31
CA THR A 408 2.72 12.16 4.95
C THR A 408 2.55 13.58 5.50
N ALA A 409 3.60 14.40 5.47
CA ALA A 409 3.54 15.77 5.96
C ALA A 409 2.42 16.55 5.25
N PHE A 410 2.35 16.47 3.92
CA PHE A 410 1.44 17.30 3.14
C PHE A 410 0.90 16.54 1.93
N ASP A 411 -0.26 16.95 1.43
CA ASP A 411 -0.87 16.36 0.23
C ASP A 411 0.05 16.43 -1.00
N ASP A 412 0.30 15.27 -1.59
CA ASP A 412 1.12 15.11 -2.80
C ASP A 412 0.23 15.16 -4.05
N LYS A 413 -0.22 16.37 -4.38
CA LYS A 413 -1.16 16.63 -5.49
C LYS A 413 -0.66 16.26 -6.88
N TRP A 414 0.65 16.03 -7.01
CA TRP A 414 1.30 15.58 -8.24
C TRP A 414 1.13 14.07 -8.51
N LYS A 415 0.70 13.30 -7.50
CA LYS A 415 0.45 11.86 -7.66
C LYS A 415 -0.84 11.61 -8.44
N ASP A 416 -0.83 10.52 -9.19
CA ASP A 416 -2.00 10.05 -9.92
C ASP A 416 -2.89 9.17 -9.03
N ASP A 417 -4.17 9.53 -8.95
CA ASP A 417 -5.18 8.70 -8.33
C ASP A 417 -5.58 7.56 -9.27
N ASN A 418 -5.79 6.37 -8.70
CA ASN A 418 -6.34 5.26 -9.44
C ASN A 418 -7.20 4.37 -8.53
N ARG A 419 -7.93 3.44 -9.14
CA ARG A 419 -8.85 2.54 -8.41
C ARG A 419 -8.14 1.62 -7.41
N TRP A 420 -6.86 1.29 -7.60
CA TRP A 420 -6.11 0.43 -6.70
C TRP A 420 -5.66 1.15 -5.43
N THR A 421 -5.51 2.47 -5.53
CA THR A 421 -5.23 3.36 -4.41
C THR A 421 -6.49 4.00 -3.84
N PHE A 422 -7.67 3.50 -4.25
CA PHE A 422 -8.98 4.03 -3.85
C PHE A 422 -9.12 5.53 -4.13
N ASN A 423 -8.47 6.04 -5.17
CA ASN A 423 -8.41 7.46 -5.50
C ASN A 423 -8.02 8.35 -4.30
N ALA A 424 -7.07 7.86 -3.49
CA ALA A 424 -6.68 8.49 -2.24
C ALA A 424 -5.25 9.08 -2.25
N GLU A 425 -4.43 8.83 -3.28
CA GLU A 425 -2.98 9.14 -3.30
C GLU A 425 -2.67 10.60 -3.03
N ARG A 426 -3.57 11.51 -3.43
CA ARG A 426 -3.38 12.96 -3.27
C ARG A 426 -3.79 13.49 -1.89
N PHE A 427 -4.32 12.66 -0.99
CA PHE A 427 -5.05 13.09 0.20
C PHE A 427 -4.51 12.51 1.52
N TRP A 428 -3.21 12.29 1.63
CA TRP A 428 -2.57 11.71 2.83
C TRP A 428 -1.90 12.73 3.75
N GLY A 429 -1.88 14.01 3.37
CA GLY A 429 -1.24 15.08 4.13
C GLY A 429 -1.88 15.30 5.49
N MET A 430 -1.05 15.50 6.51
CA MET A 430 -1.47 15.89 7.86
C MET A 430 -1.45 17.42 8.08
N TYR A 431 -0.69 18.13 7.26
CA TYR A 431 -0.51 19.58 7.30
C TYR A 431 -0.97 20.20 5.98
N THR A 432 -1.33 21.47 6.05
CA THR A 432 -1.64 22.31 4.89
C THR A 432 -0.36 22.98 4.37
N ARG A 433 -0.13 22.95 3.06
CA ARG A 433 0.94 23.73 2.40
C ARG A 433 0.47 25.12 2.03
#